data_AF-A0A4P7GHE8-F1
#
_entry.id   AF-A0A4P7GHE8-F1
#
_cell.length_a   1.000
_cell.length_b   1.000
_cell.length_c   1.000
_cell.angle_alpha   90.00
_cell.angle_beta   90.00
_cell.angle_gamma   90.00
#
_symmetry.space_group_name_H-M   'P 1'
#
loop_
_entity.id
_entity.type
_entity.pdbx_description
1 polymer ?
#
loop_
_entity_poly.entity_id
_entity_poly.type
_entity_poly.pdbx_seq_one_letter_code
_entity_poly.pdbx_strand_id
1 'polypeptide(L)'
;MAAARRTRRRRGDRPPARPGDGGGPRPRRGHRLPRGPRRPRRGRAADRGGRAVIPTWAPQTHHATLIRTVAAHGLAGSLLHFPDEPLGAGEFDQLLHDARSQRLTGLLWAAVQSGMLPVTDEQVERTEWLHVETLAGVLSLERFMLDTVGELDRAGIPVRALKGPVLAHLDYPEPAWRTFGDVDLLVQGDDFDRATEVIIARGHRRRHPEPRPGFDRRFSKGTSFLTEDGLELDLHRTFTMGPLGVRLRLDELWARSEAFRMGGRQLQALPAEERFVHACYHAVLGEATPRLVPLRDIAQLALTRSLDLERVHHLIRTSGGEAVVSRAVRHAWHELRIADVLSLSAWAEAYRTDPRQAAELAVYGSHSSYARKSVASIRALPTWHDRASFVHALVLPDRSYLGTRHSGHLGRLRTGLAQTRNRRRAT
;
A
#
# COMPACT_ATOMS: atom_id res chain seq x y z
N MET A 1 67.07 31.08 -26.63
CA MET A 1 65.86 31.72 -27.21
C MET A 1 65.00 32.29 -26.08
N ALA A 2 64.15 33.29 -26.39
CA ALA A 2 63.38 34.12 -25.44
C ALA A 2 62.78 33.35 -24.23
N ALA A 3 62.93 33.76 -22.96
CA ALA A 3 62.48 35.02 -22.32
C ALA A 3 60.94 35.12 -22.24
N ALA A 4 60.27 35.63 -21.20
CA ALA A 4 60.55 36.06 -19.82
C ALA A 4 59.23 36.73 -19.30
N ARG A 5 59.21 37.24 -18.06
CA ARG A 5 58.13 38.09 -17.44
C ARG A 5 56.87 37.29 -17.03
N ARG A 6 56.40 37.26 -15.77
CA ARG A 6 56.69 38.01 -14.53
C ARG A 6 56.24 39.49 -14.50
N THR A 7 55.01 39.73 -14.04
CA THR A 7 54.57 40.91 -13.23
C THR A 7 53.22 40.56 -12.56
N ARG A 8 52.90 40.71 -11.26
CA ARG A 8 53.22 41.62 -10.12
C ARG A 8 52.08 42.61 -9.80
N ARG A 9 51.63 42.55 -8.52
CA ARG A 9 51.16 43.68 -7.65
C ARG A 9 49.73 44.23 -7.92
N ARG A 10 49.01 44.84 -6.95
CA ARG A 10 49.24 45.09 -5.50
C ARG A 10 47.92 45.41 -4.73
N ARG A 11 47.94 45.15 -3.41
CA ARG A 11 47.37 45.91 -2.24
C ARG A 11 46.22 46.94 -2.40
N GLY A 12 45.34 46.91 -1.39
CA GLY A 12 44.80 48.09 -0.67
C GLY A 12 43.34 48.45 -1.01
N ASP A 13 42.46 48.91 -0.10
CA ASP A 13 42.59 49.31 1.32
C ASP A 13 41.24 49.18 2.11
N ARG A 14 41.27 49.45 3.42
CA ARG A 14 40.15 49.68 4.38
C ARG A 14 40.54 50.92 5.23
N PRO A 15 39.68 51.50 6.09
CA PRO A 15 38.27 51.94 5.99
C PRO A 15 38.18 53.49 6.25
N PRO A 16 37.04 54.10 6.65
CA PRO A 16 36.70 54.25 8.10
C PRO A 16 35.16 54.26 8.39
N ALA A 17 34.71 54.77 9.56
CA ALA A 17 33.36 54.54 10.11
C ALA A 17 32.72 55.71 10.90
N ARG A 18 31.36 55.75 10.94
CA ARG A 18 30.44 56.46 11.91
C ARG A 18 30.51 58.02 11.90
N PRO A 19 29.60 58.80 12.57
CA PRO A 19 28.44 58.51 13.46
C PRO A 19 27.07 58.65 12.72
N GLY A 20 25.92 59.16 13.22
CA GLY A 20 25.48 59.71 14.52
C GLY A 20 24.01 60.21 14.53
N ASP A 21 23.41 60.40 15.73
CA ASP A 21 22.17 61.17 16.09
C ASP A 21 20.83 60.93 15.32
N GLY A 22 19.63 61.25 15.82
CA GLY A 22 19.23 61.69 17.18
C GLY A 22 18.04 62.69 17.22
N GLY A 23 16.82 62.25 17.59
CA GLY A 23 15.87 63.06 18.39
C GLY A 23 14.69 63.86 17.76
N GLY A 24 13.48 63.24 17.72
CA GLY A 24 12.15 63.84 18.04
C GLY A 24 11.58 65.06 17.23
N PRO A 25 10.40 65.64 17.61
CA PRO A 25 9.43 65.23 18.66
C PRO A 25 7.90 65.27 18.30
N ARG A 26 7.10 64.43 18.97
CA ARG A 26 5.73 64.63 19.58
C ARG A 26 4.62 65.46 18.86
N PRO A 27 3.33 65.03 18.91
CA PRO A 27 2.52 65.19 20.14
C PRO A 27 1.45 64.12 20.49
N ARG A 28 1.25 63.95 21.82
CA ARG A 28 0.00 63.91 22.66
C ARG A 28 -1.31 63.35 22.03
N ARG A 29 -2.21 62.64 22.74
CA ARG A 29 -2.60 62.67 24.18
C ARG A 29 -3.53 61.47 24.50
N GLY A 30 -3.68 61.06 25.77
CA GLY A 30 -4.88 60.34 26.25
C GLY A 30 -4.66 59.06 27.08
N HIS A 31 -4.72 59.16 28.40
CA HIS A 31 -4.78 58.00 29.30
C HIS A 31 -6.18 57.36 29.32
N ARG A 32 -6.26 56.02 29.38
CA ARG A 32 -7.25 55.29 30.21
C ARG A 32 -6.82 53.83 30.44
N LEU A 33 -6.94 53.40 31.70
CA LEU A 33 -6.57 52.06 32.18
C LEU A 33 -7.58 50.99 31.73
N PRO A 34 -7.16 49.79 31.29
CA PRO A 34 -8.05 48.65 31.11
C PRO A 34 -8.36 47.99 32.46
N ARG A 35 -9.63 47.69 32.71
CA ARG A 35 -10.13 47.09 33.95
C ARG A 35 -9.89 45.57 34.00
N GLY A 36 -9.56 45.06 35.19
CA GLY A 36 -9.73 43.66 35.57
C GLY A 36 -11.20 43.19 35.56
N PRO A 37 -11.46 41.92 35.91
CA PRO A 37 -12.00 40.98 34.93
C PRO A 37 -13.53 40.99 34.85
N ARG A 38 -14.06 40.97 33.61
CA ARG A 38 -15.46 40.62 33.35
C ARG A 38 -15.57 39.16 32.94
N ARG A 39 -16.33 38.37 33.72
CA ARG A 39 -16.64 36.96 33.44
C ARG A 39 -17.20 36.80 32.01
N PRO A 40 -16.63 35.94 31.15
CA PRO A 40 -17.28 35.60 29.89
C PRO A 40 -18.54 34.76 30.15
N ARG A 41 -19.62 35.10 29.44
CA ARG A 41 -20.88 34.35 29.45
C ARG A 41 -20.67 32.92 28.92
N ARG A 42 -21.48 31.97 29.38
CA ARG A 42 -21.57 30.60 28.83
C ARG A 42 -21.90 30.64 27.33
N GLY A 43 -20.87 30.55 26.48
CA GLY A 43 -21.01 30.24 25.06
C GLY A 43 -20.87 28.74 24.87
N ARG A 44 -21.87 28.09 24.23
CA ARG A 44 -21.78 26.67 23.89
C ARG A 44 -20.62 26.46 22.92
N ALA A 45 -19.59 25.73 23.33
CA ALA A 45 -18.60 25.20 22.40
C ALA A 45 -19.32 24.20 21.48
N ALA A 46 -19.44 24.55 20.20
CA ALA A 46 -19.88 23.61 19.18
C ALA A 46 -18.72 22.66 18.89
N ASP A 47 -18.68 21.53 19.60
CA ASP A 47 -17.78 20.45 19.30
C ASP A 47 -18.06 19.94 17.87
N ARG A 48 -17.13 20.24 16.98
CA ARG A 48 -17.05 19.68 15.63
C ARG A 48 -15.65 19.11 15.39
N GLY A 49 -15.08 18.49 16.41
CA GLY A 49 -14.06 17.47 16.22
C GLY A 49 -14.69 16.30 15.47
N GLY A 50 -14.53 16.26 14.15
CA GLY A 50 -14.92 15.12 13.33
C GLY A 50 -14.08 13.89 13.71
N ARG A 51 -14.50 13.17 14.76
CA ARG A 51 -13.93 11.86 15.12
C ARG A 51 -13.93 11.00 13.86
N ALA A 52 -12.73 10.59 13.41
CA ALA A 52 -12.63 9.41 12.59
C ALA A 52 -13.26 8.27 13.40
N VAL A 53 -14.38 7.74 12.91
CA VAL A 53 -15.06 6.62 13.57
C VAL A 53 -14.14 5.41 13.43
N ILE A 54 -13.36 5.16 14.48
CA ILE A 54 -12.88 3.82 14.78
C ILE A 54 -14.15 2.97 14.90
N PRO A 55 -14.29 1.86 14.16
CA PRO A 55 -15.42 0.97 14.34
C PRO A 55 -15.45 0.52 15.80
N THR A 56 -16.45 1.01 16.56
CA THR A 56 -16.69 0.54 17.91
C THR A 56 -17.15 -0.91 17.81
N TRP A 57 -16.35 -1.81 18.39
CA TRP A 57 -16.56 -3.26 18.40
C TRP A 57 -18.01 -3.60 18.78
N ALA A 58 -18.77 -4.12 17.82
CA ALA A 58 -19.96 -4.91 18.10
C ALA A 58 -19.48 -6.31 18.55
N PRO A 59 -20.20 -7.00 19.46
CA PRO A 59 -19.87 -8.37 19.82
C PRO A 59 -19.74 -9.22 18.55
N GLN A 60 -18.61 -9.92 18.39
CA GLN A 60 -18.35 -10.72 17.19
C GLN A 60 -19.30 -11.92 17.14
N THR A 61 -19.81 -12.23 15.95
CA THR A 61 -20.57 -13.46 15.72
C THR A 61 -19.64 -14.67 15.76
N HIS A 62 -20.16 -15.85 16.10
CA HIS A 62 -19.38 -17.08 16.18
C HIS A 62 -18.62 -17.37 14.86
N HIS A 63 -19.31 -17.30 13.72
CA HIS A 63 -18.73 -17.35 12.37
C HIS A 63 -17.55 -16.38 12.15
N ALA A 64 -17.67 -15.12 12.61
CA ALA A 64 -16.61 -14.12 12.45
C ALA A 64 -15.37 -14.42 13.31
N THR A 65 -15.50 -15.21 14.38
CA THR A 65 -14.36 -15.76 15.13
C THR A 65 -13.75 -16.94 14.40
N LEU A 66 -14.57 -17.89 13.94
CA LEU A 66 -14.14 -19.14 13.31
C LEU A 66 -13.27 -18.93 12.06
N ILE A 67 -13.65 -18.01 11.17
CA ILE A 67 -12.84 -17.69 9.97
C ILE A 67 -11.51 -17.02 10.34
N ARG A 68 -11.42 -16.34 11.49
CA ARG A 68 -10.15 -15.81 12.02
C ARG A 68 -9.30 -16.92 12.60
N THR A 69 -9.88 -17.93 13.24
CA THR A 69 -9.16 -19.13 13.66
C THR A 69 -8.53 -19.83 12.46
N VAL A 70 -9.26 -19.99 11.34
CA VAL A 70 -8.69 -20.48 10.07
C VAL A 70 -7.54 -19.58 9.59
N ALA A 71 -7.72 -18.26 9.60
CA ALA A 71 -6.65 -17.34 9.21
C ALA A 71 -5.41 -17.44 10.12
N ALA A 72 -5.58 -17.70 11.41
CA ALA A 72 -4.51 -17.80 12.39
C ALA A 72 -3.88 -19.20 12.50
N HIS A 73 -4.42 -20.21 11.82
CA HIS A 73 -3.92 -21.58 11.86
C HIS A 73 -2.43 -21.66 11.50
N GLY A 74 -1.66 -22.32 12.36
CA GLY A 74 -0.20 -22.48 12.24
C GLY A 74 0.64 -21.27 12.66
N LEU A 75 0.04 -20.16 13.12
CA LEU A 75 0.78 -19.02 13.67
C LEU A 75 1.09 -19.22 15.16
N ALA A 76 2.36 -19.00 15.54
CA ALA A 76 2.78 -18.97 16.93
C ALA A 76 2.04 -17.85 17.70
N GLY A 77 1.75 -18.12 18.98
CA GLY A 77 1.16 -17.15 19.90
C GLY A 77 -0.30 -16.77 19.65
N SER A 78 -1.02 -17.35 18.67
CA SER A 78 -2.45 -17.06 18.50
C SER A 78 -3.28 -17.62 19.64
N LEU A 79 -4.21 -16.81 20.16
CA LEU A 79 -5.20 -17.17 21.17
C LEU A 79 -6.57 -17.57 20.56
N LEU A 80 -6.59 -17.92 19.27
CA LEU A 80 -7.77 -18.43 18.58
C LEU A 80 -7.73 -19.95 18.54
N HIS A 81 -8.85 -20.56 18.90
CA HIS A 81 -9.02 -22.01 18.94
C HIS A 81 -10.20 -22.40 18.04
N PHE A 82 -10.14 -23.62 17.50
CA PHE A 82 -11.27 -24.25 16.83
C PHE A 82 -12.24 -24.81 17.89
N PRO A 83 -13.50 -25.08 17.55
CA PRO A 83 -14.41 -25.80 18.44
C PRO A 83 -13.90 -27.23 18.71
N ASP A 84 -14.28 -27.79 19.86
CA ASP A 84 -13.92 -29.17 20.25
C ASP A 84 -14.74 -30.24 19.50
N GLU A 85 -15.84 -29.86 18.85
CA GLU A 85 -16.79 -30.74 18.17
C GLU A 85 -17.02 -30.30 16.71
N PRO A 86 -17.36 -31.22 15.78
CA PRO A 86 -17.69 -30.88 14.40
C PRO A 86 -18.85 -29.88 14.26
N LEU A 87 -18.72 -29.00 13.27
CA LEU A 87 -19.70 -27.94 13.01
C LEU A 87 -21.01 -28.51 12.45
N GLY A 88 -22.13 -27.87 12.78
CA GLY A 88 -23.41 -28.17 12.13
C GLY A 88 -23.39 -27.77 10.64
N ALA A 89 -24.12 -28.50 9.79
CA ALA A 89 -24.05 -28.36 8.33
C ALA A 89 -24.12 -26.91 7.81
N GLY A 90 -25.10 -26.11 8.26
CA GLY A 90 -25.25 -24.73 7.81
C GLY A 90 -24.14 -23.77 8.27
N GLU A 91 -23.49 -24.04 9.41
CA GLU A 91 -22.32 -23.29 9.87
C GLU A 91 -21.06 -23.70 9.10
N PHE A 92 -20.93 -24.99 8.79
CA PHE A 92 -19.87 -25.50 7.93
C PHE A 92 -19.97 -24.94 6.50
N ASP A 93 -21.18 -24.86 5.94
CA ASP A 93 -21.44 -24.22 4.64
C ASP A 93 -20.99 -22.75 4.62
N GLN A 94 -21.27 -22.01 5.70
CA GLN A 94 -20.80 -20.63 5.85
C GLN A 94 -19.27 -20.56 6.00
N LEU A 95 -18.64 -21.50 6.70
CA LEU A 95 -17.18 -21.58 6.81
C LEU A 95 -16.51 -21.80 5.45
N LEU A 96 -17.04 -22.71 4.62
CA LEU A 96 -16.55 -22.93 3.24
C LEU A 96 -16.70 -21.68 2.38
N HIS A 97 -17.84 -20.98 2.48
CA HIS A 97 -18.07 -19.71 1.78
C HIS A 97 -17.08 -18.62 2.21
N ASP A 98 -16.88 -18.46 3.52
CA ASP A 98 -15.98 -17.48 4.11
C ASP A 98 -14.52 -17.80 3.76
N ALA A 99 -14.11 -19.07 3.81
CA ALA A 99 -12.78 -19.51 3.41
C ALA A 99 -12.50 -19.22 1.93
N ARG A 100 -13.46 -19.44 1.02
CA ARG A 100 -13.32 -19.06 -0.40
C ARG A 100 -13.22 -17.54 -0.56
N SER A 101 -14.12 -16.77 0.05
CA SER A 101 -14.15 -15.30 -0.12
C SER A 101 -12.91 -14.60 0.46
N GLN A 102 -12.40 -15.09 1.59
CA GLN A 102 -11.21 -14.58 2.27
C GLN A 102 -9.88 -15.07 1.68
N ARG A 103 -9.91 -16.03 0.72
CA ARG A 103 -8.73 -16.74 0.17
C ARG A 103 -7.94 -17.50 1.25
N LEU A 104 -8.66 -18.31 2.03
CA LEU A 104 -8.12 -19.11 3.15
C LEU A 104 -8.36 -20.63 2.98
N THR A 105 -8.81 -21.09 1.81
CA THR A 105 -9.13 -22.52 1.57
C THR A 105 -7.97 -23.47 1.87
N GLY A 106 -6.73 -23.07 1.58
CA GLY A 106 -5.53 -23.85 1.94
C GLY A 106 -5.23 -23.91 3.44
N LEU A 107 -5.53 -22.85 4.20
CA LEU A 107 -5.39 -22.86 5.67
C LEU A 107 -6.53 -23.62 6.35
N LEU A 108 -7.74 -23.61 5.76
CA LEU A 108 -8.85 -24.46 6.20
C LEU A 108 -8.51 -25.95 5.99
N TRP A 109 -7.99 -26.30 4.82
CA TRP A 109 -7.55 -27.67 4.54
C TRP A 109 -6.40 -28.10 5.47
N ALA A 110 -5.42 -27.23 5.72
CA ALA A 110 -4.35 -27.49 6.69
C ALA A 110 -4.89 -27.75 8.11
N ALA A 111 -5.90 -27.00 8.55
CA ALA A 111 -6.55 -27.22 9.85
C ALA A 111 -7.29 -28.55 9.94
N VAL A 112 -7.94 -28.99 8.86
CA VAL A 112 -8.57 -30.32 8.76
C VAL A 112 -7.52 -31.43 8.75
N GLN A 113 -6.49 -31.32 7.89
CA GLN A 113 -5.42 -32.33 7.75
C GLN A 113 -4.56 -32.50 9.01
N SER A 114 -4.41 -31.45 9.80
CA SER A 114 -3.71 -31.51 11.10
C SER A 114 -4.59 -31.99 12.25
N GLY A 115 -5.88 -32.28 12.01
CA GLY A 115 -6.86 -32.64 13.05
C GLY A 115 -7.20 -31.50 14.01
N MET A 116 -6.76 -30.27 13.72
CA MET A 116 -6.98 -29.10 14.58
C MET A 116 -8.41 -28.54 14.47
N LEU A 117 -9.09 -28.76 13.34
CA LEU A 117 -10.53 -28.51 13.20
C LEU A 117 -11.25 -29.87 13.15
N PRO A 118 -12.02 -30.26 14.18
CA PRO A 118 -12.86 -31.43 14.14
C PRO A 118 -13.89 -31.35 13.01
N VAL A 119 -14.01 -32.44 12.25
CA VAL A 119 -14.89 -32.56 11.07
C VAL A 119 -15.43 -33.98 10.95
N THR A 120 -16.58 -34.13 10.30
CA THR A 120 -17.09 -35.43 9.83
C THR A 120 -16.42 -35.84 8.50
N ASP A 121 -16.53 -37.10 8.09
CA ASP A 121 -15.99 -37.58 6.81
C ASP A 121 -16.50 -36.76 5.60
N GLU A 122 -17.82 -36.45 5.57
CA GLU A 122 -18.41 -35.57 4.55
C GLU A 122 -17.76 -34.17 4.55
N GLN A 123 -17.45 -33.64 5.72
CA GLN A 123 -16.80 -32.33 5.86
C GLN A 123 -15.33 -32.36 5.42
N VAL A 124 -14.63 -33.49 5.58
CA VAL A 124 -13.29 -33.70 4.99
C VAL A 124 -13.37 -33.63 3.48
N GLU A 125 -14.21 -34.46 2.84
CA GLU A 125 -14.36 -34.53 1.38
C GLU A 125 -14.74 -33.15 0.78
N ARG A 126 -15.67 -32.45 1.41
CA ARG A 126 -16.12 -31.12 0.96
C ARG A 126 -15.04 -30.05 1.10
N THR A 127 -14.19 -30.13 2.13
CA THR A 127 -13.03 -29.23 2.28
C THR A 127 -11.95 -29.53 1.25
N GLU A 128 -11.65 -30.82 1.05
CA GLU A 128 -10.68 -31.29 0.06
C GLU A 128 -11.06 -30.80 -1.34
N TRP A 129 -12.30 -31.05 -1.75
CA TRP A 129 -12.82 -30.66 -3.05
C TRP A 129 -12.69 -29.14 -3.28
N LEU A 130 -13.08 -28.32 -2.30
CA LEU A 130 -12.95 -26.87 -2.36
C LEU A 130 -11.49 -26.43 -2.47
N HIS A 131 -10.59 -27.10 -1.75
CA HIS A 131 -9.17 -26.79 -1.78
C HIS A 131 -8.53 -27.17 -3.14
N VAL A 132 -8.79 -28.38 -3.65
CA VAL A 132 -8.31 -28.89 -4.93
C VAL A 132 -8.80 -28.01 -6.10
N GLU A 133 -10.09 -27.63 -6.11
CA GLU A 133 -10.63 -26.69 -7.10
C GLU A 133 -9.90 -25.34 -7.06
N THR A 134 -9.63 -24.82 -5.84
CA THR A 134 -8.86 -23.56 -5.69
C THR A 134 -7.41 -23.72 -6.19
N LEU A 135 -6.77 -24.86 -5.91
CA LEU A 135 -5.38 -25.12 -6.33
C LEU A 135 -5.23 -25.24 -7.85
N ALA A 136 -6.23 -25.77 -8.57
CA ALA A 136 -6.21 -25.79 -10.04
C ALA A 136 -6.12 -24.37 -10.63
N GLY A 137 -6.82 -23.40 -10.02
CA GLY A 137 -6.71 -21.98 -10.36
C GLY A 137 -5.34 -21.38 -10.02
N VAL A 138 -4.79 -21.72 -8.85
CA VAL A 138 -3.45 -21.30 -8.40
C VAL A 138 -2.36 -21.80 -9.37
N LEU A 139 -2.37 -23.07 -9.74
CA LEU A 139 -1.41 -23.65 -10.69
C LEU A 139 -1.50 -23.00 -12.09
N SER A 140 -2.71 -22.63 -12.51
CA SER A 140 -2.92 -21.87 -13.75
C SER A 140 -2.29 -20.47 -13.70
N LEU A 141 -2.40 -19.79 -12.54
CA LEU A 141 -1.76 -18.49 -12.29
C LEU A 141 -0.23 -18.61 -12.18
N GLU A 142 0.29 -19.67 -11.56
CA GLU A 142 1.74 -19.91 -11.51
C GLU A 142 2.32 -20.15 -12.90
N ARG A 143 1.66 -20.97 -13.74
CA ARG A 143 2.06 -21.16 -15.13
C ARG A 143 2.03 -19.84 -15.92
N PHE A 144 0.94 -19.09 -15.81
CA PHE A 144 0.81 -17.78 -16.46
C PHE A 144 1.94 -16.83 -16.04
N MET A 145 2.23 -16.76 -14.73
CA MET A 145 3.35 -15.97 -14.20
C MET A 145 4.70 -16.43 -14.74
N LEU A 146 4.94 -17.75 -14.82
CA LEU A 146 6.17 -18.29 -15.40
C LEU A 146 6.32 -17.89 -16.88
N ASP A 147 5.26 -18.02 -17.67
CA ASP A 147 5.25 -17.66 -19.09
C ASP A 147 5.53 -16.16 -19.27
N THR A 148 4.81 -15.27 -18.57
CA THR A 148 5.03 -13.81 -18.60
C THR A 148 6.43 -13.41 -18.14
N VAL A 149 6.95 -13.97 -17.04
CA VAL A 149 8.32 -13.65 -16.60
C VAL A 149 9.36 -14.11 -17.62
N GLY A 150 9.15 -15.25 -18.27
CA GLY A 150 10.04 -15.73 -19.34
C GLY A 150 10.00 -14.87 -20.61
N GLU A 151 8.92 -14.11 -20.83
CA GLU A 151 8.79 -13.16 -21.94
C GLU A 151 9.50 -11.83 -21.62
N LEU A 152 9.34 -11.33 -20.40
CA LEU A 152 10.03 -10.13 -19.92
C LEU A 152 11.54 -10.35 -19.82
N ASP A 153 11.98 -11.52 -19.35
CA ASP A 153 13.39 -11.92 -19.30
C ASP A 153 14.02 -11.97 -20.71
N ARG A 154 13.33 -12.58 -21.68
CA ARG A 154 13.76 -12.56 -23.10
C ARG A 154 13.81 -11.16 -23.72
N ALA A 155 13.05 -10.21 -23.19
CA ALA A 155 13.12 -8.79 -23.56
C ALA A 155 14.21 -8.02 -22.79
N GLY A 156 14.96 -8.66 -21.89
CA GLY A 156 15.95 -8.03 -21.03
C GLY A 156 15.32 -7.05 -20.04
N ILE A 157 14.13 -7.36 -19.53
CA ILE A 157 13.40 -6.53 -18.55
C ILE A 157 13.49 -7.22 -17.18
N PRO A 158 14.19 -6.63 -16.19
CA PRO A 158 14.22 -7.16 -14.84
C PRO A 158 12.84 -7.14 -14.17
N VAL A 159 12.47 -8.25 -13.54
CA VAL A 159 11.18 -8.42 -12.84
C VAL A 159 11.42 -8.83 -11.39
N ARG A 160 10.61 -8.31 -10.46
CA ARG A 160 10.38 -8.96 -9.15
C ARG A 160 8.95 -9.48 -9.08
N ALA A 161 8.80 -10.75 -8.76
CA ALA A 161 7.55 -11.31 -8.29
C ALA A 161 7.09 -10.62 -7.00
N LEU A 162 5.78 -10.56 -6.77
CA LEU A 162 5.18 -9.99 -5.56
C LEU A 162 4.02 -10.85 -5.04
N LYS A 163 3.54 -10.52 -3.83
CA LYS A 163 2.34 -11.05 -3.18
C LYS A 163 2.24 -12.59 -3.22
N GLY A 164 1.08 -13.13 -3.64
CA GLY A 164 0.64 -14.51 -3.41
C GLY A 164 1.68 -15.58 -3.75
N PRO A 165 2.15 -15.66 -5.01
CA PRO A 165 3.17 -16.63 -5.41
C PRO A 165 4.45 -16.55 -4.59
N VAL A 166 4.92 -15.35 -4.26
CA VAL A 166 6.14 -15.15 -3.47
C VAL A 166 5.94 -15.63 -2.03
N LEU A 167 4.83 -15.24 -1.41
CA LEU A 167 4.50 -15.60 -0.03
C LEU A 167 4.32 -17.11 0.11
N ALA A 168 3.63 -17.73 -0.85
CA ALA A 168 3.44 -19.18 -0.91
C ALA A 168 4.77 -19.94 -0.92
N HIS A 169 5.71 -19.56 -1.79
CA HIS A 169 6.96 -20.32 -2.03
C HIS A 169 8.16 -19.94 -1.15
N LEU A 170 8.11 -18.83 -0.39
CA LEU A 170 9.21 -18.40 0.49
C LEU A 170 8.86 -18.27 1.97
N ASP A 171 7.59 -18.04 2.32
CA ASP A 171 7.23 -17.58 3.66
C ASP A 171 6.19 -18.48 4.35
N TYR A 172 5.33 -19.18 3.59
CA TYR A 172 4.44 -20.22 4.09
C TYR A 172 5.19 -21.58 4.22
N PRO A 173 4.79 -22.48 5.15
CA PRO A 173 5.43 -23.79 5.30
C PRO A 173 5.24 -24.71 4.09
N GLU A 174 4.08 -24.59 3.43
CA GLU A 174 3.69 -25.36 2.25
C GLU A 174 2.99 -24.40 1.27
N PRO A 175 3.42 -24.27 0.00
CA PRO A 175 2.83 -23.34 -0.96
C PRO A 175 1.31 -23.46 -1.12
N ALA A 176 0.76 -24.67 -1.04
CA ALA A 176 -0.68 -24.92 -1.14
C ALA A 176 -1.52 -24.15 -0.11
N TRP A 177 -0.96 -23.83 1.05
CA TRP A 177 -1.67 -23.10 2.11
C TRP A 177 -2.01 -21.65 1.70
N ARG A 178 -1.27 -21.06 0.74
CA ARG A 178 -1.44 -19.67 0.31
C ARG A 178 -2.06 -19.57 -1.08
N THR A 179 -3.38 -19.69 -1.15
CA THR A 179 -4.10 -19.49 -2.41
C THR A 179 -4.14 -18.01 -2.82
N PHE A 180 -4.14 -17.73 -4.12
CA PHE A 180 -4.20 -16.40 -4.73
C PHE A 180 -5.01 -16.43 -6.03
N GLY A 181 -5.40 -15.26 -6.55
CA GLY A 181 -6.30 -15.15 -7.71
C GLY A 181 -5.83 -14.15 -8.76
N ASP A 182 -4.58 -13.72 -8.67
CA ASP A 182 -3.96 -12.66 -9.46
C ASP A 182 -2.44 -12.86 -9.44
N VAL A 183 -1.77 -12.48 -10.54
CA VAL A 183 -0.30 -12.44 -10.65
C VAL A 183 0.17 -11.00 -10.44
N ASP A 184 1.13 -10.78 -9.55
CA ASP A 184 1.71 -9.46 -9.32
C ASP A 184 3.20 -9.42 -9.69
N LEU A 185 3.56 -8.54 -10.63
CA LEU A 185 4.94 -8.34 -11.07
C LEU A 185 5.36 -6.88 -10.88
N LEU A 186 6.56 -6.64 -10.36
CA LEU A 186 7.21 -5.34 -10.29
C LEU A 186 8.23 -5.21 -11.43
N VAL A 187 8.19 -4.09 -12.16
CA VAL A 187 9.24 -3.69 -13.11
C VAL A 187 9.76 -2.29 -12.77
N GLN A 188 10.96 -1.96 -13.26
CA GLN A 188 11.48 -0.59 -13.12
C GLN A 188 10.59 0.39 -13.88
N GLY A 189 10.53 1.64 -13.41
CA GLY A 189 9.74 2.68 -14.06
C GLY A 189 10.13 2.84 -15.54
N ASP A 190 11.42 2.84 -15.83
CA ASP A 190 11.95 3.05 -17.18
C ASP A 190 11.73 1.89 -18.16
N ASP A 191 11.52 0.67 -17.65
CA ASP A 191 11.12 -0.49 -18.45
C ASP A 191 9.60 -0.67 -18.57
N PHE A 192 8.79 0.11 -17.84
CA PHE A 192 7.36 -0.16 -17.71
C PHE A 192 6.59 -0.09 -19.04
N ASP A 193 6.99 0.84 -19.91
CA ASP A 193 6.38 0.98 -21.25
C ASP A 193 6.74 -0.24 -22.12
N ARG A 194 8.02 -0.65 -22.11
CA ARG A 194 8.51 -1.87 -22.81
C ARG A 194 7.83 -3.14 -22.29
N ALA A 195 7.66 -3.26 -20.97
CA ALA A 195 6.97 -4.39 -20.35
C ALA A 195 5.50 -4.45 -20.77
N THR A 196 4.84 -3.29 -20.83
CA THR A 196 3.45 -3.16 -21.33
C THR A 196 3.34 -3.58 -22.80
N GLU A 197 4.31 -3.21 -23.64
CA GLU A 197 4.36 -3.63 -25.05
C GLU A 197 4.51 -5.14 -25.20
N VAL A 198 5.43 -5.77 -24.46
CA VAL A 198 5.63 -7.24 -24.45
C VAL A 198 4.35 -7.97 -24.04
N ILE A 199 3.70 -7.51 -22.96
CA ILE A 199 2.45 -8.09 -22.44
C ILE A 199 1.30 -7.95 -23.48
N ILE A 200 1.15 -6.79 -24.11
CA ILE A 200 0.12 -6.57 -25.14
C ILE A 200 0.39 -7.39 -26.40
N ALA A 201 1.65 -7.55 -26.81
CA ALA A 201 2.03 -8.37 -27.96
C ALA A 201 1.67 -9.86 -27.80
N ARG A 202 1.35 -10.30 -26.57
CA ARG A 202 0.88 -11.65 -26.24
C ARG A 202 -0.65 -11.76 -26.16
N GLY A 203 -1.37 -10.73 -26.63
CA GLY A 203 -2.83 -10.69 -26.66
C GLY A 203 -3.48 -10.29 -25.34
N HIS A 204 -2.69 -9.97 -24.30
CA HIS A 204 -3.24 -9.61 -22.99
C HIS A 204 -3.84 -8.20 -23.03
N ARG A 205 -5.10 -8.09 -22.61
CA ARG A 205 -5.89 -6.85 -22.72
C ARG A 205 -5.68 -5.98 -21.48
N ARG A 206 -5.07 -4.80 -21.65
CA ARG A 206 -4.93 -3.79 -20.60
C ARG A 206 -6.33 -3.34 -20.11
N ARG A 207 -6.64 -3.50 -18.83
CA ARG A 207 -7.96 -3.19 -18.25
C ARG A 207 -8.29 -1.70 -18.31
N HIS A 208 -7.27 -0.86 -18.16
CA HIS A 208 -7.41 0.60 -18.14
C HIS A 208 -6.30 1.26 -18.96
N PRO A 209 -6.62 2.12 -19.95
CA PRO A 209 -5.62 2.96 -20.60
C PRO A 209 -5.01 3.94 -19.59
N GLU A 210 -3.76 4.35 -19.81
CA GLU A 210 -3.19 5.48 -19.08
C GLU A 210 -3.74 6.82 -19.58
N PRO A 211 -3.69 7.90 -18.77
CA PRO A 211 -4.13 9.22 -19.17
C PRO A 211 -3.44 9.79 -20.42
N ARG A 212 -2.13 9.55 -20.56
CA ARG A 212 -1.25 9.92 -21.70
C ARG A 212 -0.03 9.00 -21.71
N PRO A 213 0.63 8.71 -22.85
CA PRO A 213 1.86 7.92 -22.93
C PRO A 213 2.91 8.32 -21.88
N GLY A 214 3.47 7.30 -21.20
CA GLY A 214 4.46 7.47 -20.14
C GLY A 214 3.92 8.08 -18.84
N PHE A 215 2.60 8.30 -18.72
CA PHE A 215 2.00 8.70 -17.44
C PHE A 215 2.13 7.57 -16.44
N ASP A 216 1.86 6.32 -16.87
CA ASP A 216 2.00 5.20 -15.96
C ASP A 216 3.45 5.13 -15.51
N ARG A 217 4.43 4.98 -16.43
CA ARG A 217 5.88 4.96 -16.19
C ARG A 217 6.37 5.90 -15.09
N ARG A 218 5.84 7.12 -15.01
CA ARG A 218 6.29 8.15 -14.05
C ARG A 218 5.43 8.25 -12.78
N PHE A 219 4.13 7.94 -12.84
CA PHE A 219 3.16 8.46 -11.87
C PHE A 219 2.10 7.49 -11.34
N SER A 220 1.89 6.34 -11.99
CA SER A 220 0.91 5.36 -11.53
C SER A 220 1.50 4.41 -10.47
N LYS A 221 0.64 3.66 -9.77
CA LYS A 221 1.05 2.44 -9.05
C LYS A 221 1.55 1.39 -10.05
N GLY A 222 0.81 1.25 -11.15
CA GLY A 222 0.86 0.12 -12.07
C GLY A 222 -0.36 0.12 -13.01
N THR A 223 -0.54 -0.96 -13.76
CA THR A 223 -1.70 -1.21 -14.61
C THR A 223 -2.00 -2.71 -14.64
N SER A 224 -3.26 -3.06 -14.85
CA SER A 224 -3.74 -4.44 -14.81
C SER A 224 -4.05 -4.93 -16.23
N PHE A 225 -3.82 -6.21 -16.49
CA PHE A 225 -4.09 -6.90 -17.76
C PHE A 225 -4.93 -8.14 -17.51
N LEU A 226 -5.71 -8.54 -18.51
CA LEU A 226 -6.44 -9.80 -18.53
C LEU A 226 -6.00 -10.65 -19.72
N THR A 227 -5.81 -11.94 -19.50
CA THR A 227 -5.72 -12.92 -20.59
C THR A 227 -7.08 -13.07 -21.28
N GLU A 228 -7.14 -13.86 -22.36
CA GLU A 228 -8.41 -14.20 -22.99
C GLU A 228 -9.32 -14.98 -22.02
N ASP A 229 -8.75 -15.97 -21.33
CA ASP A 229 -9.38 -16.83 -20.31
C ASP A 229 -9.65 -16.14 -18.95
N GLY A 230 -9.35 -14.83 -18.84
CA GLY A 230 -9.70 -14.02 -17.66
C GLY A 230 -8.72 -14.06 -16.49
N LEU A 231 -7.51 -14.62 -16.65
CA LEU A 231 -6.46 -14.52 -15.64
C LEU A 231 -5.95 -13.07 -15.54
N GLU A 232 -5.76 -12.57 -14.33
CA GLU A 232 -5.37 -11.18 -14.07
C GLU A 232 -3.87 -11.05 -13.73
N LEU A 233 -3.20 -10.12 -14.42
CA LEU A 233 -1.82 -9.70 -14.18
C LEU A 233 -1.80 -8.21 -13.78
N ASP A 234 -1.34 -7.94 -12.57
CA ASP A 234 -1.12 -6.61 -12.02
C ASP A 234 0.38 -6.25 -12.20
N LEU A 235 0.69 -5.37 -13.17
CA LEU A 235 2.04 -4.87 -13.42
C LEU A 235 2.29 -3.59 -12.61
N HIS A 236 3.16 -3.67 -11.60
CA HIS A 236 3.51 -2.59 -10.67
C HIS A 236 4.84 -1.92 -11.00
N ARG A 237 4.98 -0.73 -10.43
CA ARG A 237 6.21 0.08 -10.32
C ARG A 237 6.51 0.47 -8.88
N THR A 238 5.47 0.64 -8.08
CA THR A 238 5.51 1.09 -6.69
C THR A 238 4.35 0.47 -5.92
N PHE A 239 4.44 0.37 -4.60
CA PHE A 239 3.47 -0.35 -3.78
C PHE A 239 2.07 0.30 -3.76
N THR A 240 1.98 1.61 -3.99
CA THR A 240 0.70 2.33 -3.94
C THR A 240 0.70 3.59 -4.81
N MET A 241 -0.48 4.12 -5.14
CA MET A 241 -0.63 5.43 -5.79
C MET A 241 -0.74 6.52 -4.72
N GLY A 242 -0.23 7.73 -4.96
CA GLY A 242 -0.34 8.85 -4.02
C GLY A 242 0.99 9.15 -3.30
N PRO A 243 0.98 10.05 -2.30
CA PRO A 243 2.20 10.55 -1.66
C PRO A 243 3.16 9.45 -1.15
N LEU A 244 2.64 8.42 -0.50
CA LEU A 244 3.42 7.30 0.00
C LEU A 244 4.17 6.54 -1.10
N GLY A 245 3.54 6.37 -2.27
CA GLY A 245 4.16 5.71 -3.42
C GLY A 245 5.12 6.60 -4.22
N VAL A 246 4.90 7.91 -4.17
CA VAL A 246 5.79 8.94 -4.77
C VAL A 246 7.08 9.11 -3.94
N ARG A 247 7.00 8.97 -2.61
CA ARG A 247 8.17 9.03 -1.71
C ARG A 247 8.88 7.69 -1.51
N LEU A 248 8.31 6.59 -2.00
CA LEU A 248 8.96 5.28 -1.95
C LEU A 248 10.17 5.28 -2.88
N ARG A 249 11.35 5.02 -2.31
CA ARG A 249 12.63 4.95 -3.04
C ARG A 249 12.70 3.67 -3.87
N LEU A 250 12.33 3.77 -5.14
CA LEU A 250 12.26 2.61 -6.03
C LEU A 250 13.63 1.99 -6.28
N ASP A 251 14.70 2.78 -6.30
CA ASP A 251 16.09 2.33 -6.36
C ASP A 251 16.43 1.33 -5.23
N GLU A 252 15.92 1.58 -4.02
CA GLU A 252 16.12 0.67 -2.88
C GLU A 252 15.37 -0.66 -3.02
N LEU A 253 14.28 -0.73 -3.80
CA LEU A 253 13.55 -1.97 -4.09
C LEU A 253 14.27 -2.87 -5.10
N TRP A 254 15.19 -2.29 -5.89
CA TRP A 254 15.95 -3.01 -6.92
C TRP A 254 17.38 -3.34 -6.49
N ALA A 255 17.92 -2.64 -5.49
CA ALA A 255 19.27 -2.83 -4.95
C ALA A 255 19.56 -4.24 -4.41
N ARG A 256 18.53 -4.99 -3.99
CA ARG A 256 18.61 -6.38 -3.52
C ARG A 256 17.46 -7.21 -4.10
N SER A 257 17.59 -8.53 -4.02
CA SER A 257 16.48 -9.48 -4.19
C SER A 257 16.69 -10.75 -3.38
N GLU A 258 15.59 -11.46 -3.16
CA GLU A 258 15.59 -12.84 -2.73
C GLU A 258 15.20 -13.72 -3.92
N ALA A 259 15.95 -14.80 -4.18
CA ALA A 259 15.62 -15.73 -5.24
C ALA A 259 14.82 -16.92 -4.69
N PHE A 260 13.83 -17.40 -5.45
CA PHE A 260 13.03 -18.56 -5.09
C PHE A 260 12.80 -19.48 -6.29
N ARG A 261 12.28 -20.68 -6.04
CA ARG A 261 11.93 -21.65 -7.09
C ARG A 261 10.42 -21.82 -7.15
N MET A 262 9.89 -21.87 -8.38
CA MET A 262 8.47 -22.13 -8.67
C MET A 262 8.40 -22.83 -10.03
N GLY A 263 7.64 -23.93 -10.16
CA GLY A 263 7.55 -24.72 -11.39
C GLY A 263 8.91 -25.11 -11.98
N GLY A 264 9.89 -25.44 -11.14
CA GLY A 264 11.25 -25.80 -11.55
C GLY A 264 12.15 -24.63 -12.00
N ARG A 265 11.63 -23.41 -12.15
CA ARG A 265 12.43 -22.23 -12.52
C ARG A 265 12.85 -21.40 -11.31
N GLN A 266 13.99 -20.73 -11.41
CA GLN A 266 14.41 -19.70 -10.47
C GLN A 266 13.76 -18.35 -10.84
N LEU A 267 13.17 -17.70 -9.86
CA LEU A 267 12.52 -16.38 -9.96
C LEU A 267 13.13 -15.43 -8.92
N GLN A 268 12.86 -14.13 -9.08
CA GLN A 268 13.33 -13.08 -8.17
C GLN A 268 12.14 -12.43 -7.48
N ALA A 269 12.25 -12.20 -6.18
CA ALA A 269 11.32 -11.47 -5.34
C ALA A 269 12.01 -10.27 -4.67
N LEU A 270 11.22 -9.41 -4.03
CA LEU A 270 11.75 -8.48 -3.03
C LEU A 270 12.34 -9.26 -1.84
N PRO A 271 13.40 -8.77 -1.17
CA PRO A 271 13.87 -9.33 0.08
C PRO A 271 12.80 -9.26 1.19
N ALA A 272 13.03 -9.98 2.28
CA ALA A 272 12.05 -10.14 3.37
C ALA A 272 11.53 -8.81 3.93
N GLU A 273 12.40 -7.81 4.13
CA GLU A 273 12.02 -6.51 4.69
C GLU A 273 11.17 -5.67 3.73
N GLU A 274 11.57 -5.53 2.47
CA GLU A 274 10.79 -4.82 1.44
C GLU A 274 9.46 -5.52 1.17
N ARG A 275 9.44 -6.86 1.16
CA ARG A 275 8.23 -7.69 1.04
C ARG A 275 7.29 -7.50 2.23
N PHE A 276 7.82 -7.45 3.45
CA PHE A 276 7.04 -7.16 4.66
C PHE A 276 6.39 -5.76 4.61
N VAL A 277 7.16 -4.74 4.22
CA VAL A 277 6.62 -3.39 4.01
C VAL A 277 5.56 -3.39 2.91
N HIS A 278 5.77 -4.13 1.81
CA HIS A 278 4.77 -4.28 0.75
C HIS A 278 3.48 -4.96 1.23
N ALA A 279 3.57 -6.04 2.02
CA ALA A 279 2.41 -6.71 2.60
C ALA A 279 1.60 -5.76 3.50
N CYS A 280 2.28 -4.95 4.32
CA CYS A 280 1.65 -3.91 5.13
C CYS A 280 0.92 -2.85 4.29
N TYR A 281 1.53 -2.40 3.19
CA TYR A 281 0.92 -1.46 2.25
C TYR A 281 -0.29 -2.07 1.55
N HIS A 282 -0.21 -3.35 1.14
CA HIS A 282 -1.32 -4.06 0.52
C HIS A 282 -2.52 -4.18 1.47
N ALA A 283 -2.30 -4.61 2.71
CA ALA A 283 -3.36 -4.80 3.70
C ALA A 283 -4.06 -3.50 4.14
N VAL A 284 -3.35 -2.36 4.17
CA VAL A 284 -3.91 -1.08 4.68
C VAL A 284 -4.37 -0.14 3.56
N LEU A 285 -3.81 -0.24 2.36
CA LEU A 285 -4.03 0.72 1.26
C LEU A 285 -4.65 0.09 0.00
N GLY A 286 -4.73 -1.25 -0.07
CA GLY A 286 -5.22 -1.99 -1.23
C GLY A 286 -6.74 -2.01 -1.36
N GLU A 287 -7.44 -2.43 -0.29
CA GLU A 287 -8.90 -2.56 -0.26
C GLU A 287 -9.50 -1.71 0.89
N ALA A 288 -10.77 -1.30 0.75
CA ALA A 288 -11.49 -0.51 1.76
C ALA A 288 -11.75 -1.29 3.06
N THR A 289 -12.00 -2.58 2.91
CA THR A 289 -12.15 -3.61 3.93
C THR A 289 -11.25 -4.76 3.52
N PRO A 290 -10.03 -4.86 4.06
CA PRO A 290 -9.10 -5.91 3.64
C PRO A 290 -9.63 -7.28 4.05
N ARG A 291 -9.38 -8.27 3.20
CA ARG A 291 -9.52 -9.68 3.55
C ARG A 291 -8.59 -10.05 4.72
N LEU A 292 -8.79 -11.24 5.29
CA LEU A 292 -7.91 -11.75 6.34
C LEU A 292 -6.54 -12.21 5.79
N VAL A 293 -6.45 -12.69 4.54
CA VAL A 293 -5.19 -13.23 4.02
C VAL A 293 -4.01 -12.22 4.00
N PRO A 294 -4.16 -10.93 3.65
CA PRO A 294 -3.06 -9.95 3.77
C PRO A 294 -2.66 -9.65 5.22
N LEU A 295 -3.55 -9.83 6.20
CA LEU A 295 -3.20 -9.71 7.62
C LEU A 295 -2.43 -10.93 8.10
N ARG A 296 -2.81 -12.12 7.62
CA ARG A 296 -2.05 -13.36 7.81
C ARG A 296 -0.65 -13.23 7.22
N ASP A 297 -0.51 -12.75 5.98
CA ASP A 297 0.78 -12.56 5.32
C ASP A 297 1.76 -11.72 6.17
N ILE A 298 1.27 -10.64 6.81
CA ILE A 298 2.05 -9.78 7.72
C ILE A 298 2.51 -10.57 8.95
N ALA A 299 1.58 -11.29 9.61
CA ALA A 299 1.89 -12.07 10.80
C ALA A 299 2.88 -13.20 10.51
N GLN A 300 2.71 -13.92 9.40
CA GLN A 300 3.62 -14.97 8.96
C GLN A 300 5.04 -14.41 8.79
N LEU A 301 5.20 -13.36 7.98
CA LEU A 301 6.51 -12.75 7.73
C LEU A 301 7.18 -12.28 9.02
N ALA A 302 6.43 -11.68 9.94
CA ALA A 302 6.97 -11.18 11.20
C ALA A 302 7.32 -12.30 12.21
N LEU A 303 6.62 -13.44 12.17
CA LEU A 303 6.83 -14.56 13.10
C LEU A 303 7.83 -15.61 12.59
N THR A 304 7.96 -15.82 11.27
CA THR A 304 8.83 -16.86 10.70
C THR A 304 10.13 -16.35 10.08
N ARG A 305 10.23 -15.05 9.78
CA ARG A 305 11.44 -14.46 9.18
C ARG A 305 12.18 -13.61 10.21
N SER A 306 13.50 -13.75 10.26
CA SER A 306 14.36 -12.86 11.05
C SER A 306 14.52 -11.52 10.32
N LEU A 307 13.53 -10.64 10.43
CA LEU A 307 13.51 -9.33 9.77
C LEU A 307 14.56 -8.38 10.39
N ASP A 308 15.37 -7.74 9.54
CA ASP A 308 16.19 -6.60 9.96
C ASP A 308 15.29 -5.39 10.25
N LEU A 309 15.07 -5.10 11.53
CA LEU A 309 14.20 -4.01 11.96
C LEU A 309 14.79 -2.62 11.67
N GLU A 310 16.11 -2.46 11.60
CA GLU A 310 16.71 -1.19 11.18
C GLU A 310 16.44 -0.95 9.69
N ARG A 311 16.54 -1.99 8.86
CA ARG A 311 16.16 -1.93 7.44
C ARG A 311 14.67 -1.63 7.27
N VAL A 312 13.78 -2.30 8.02
CA VAL A 312 12.34 -2.01 8.01
C VAL A 312 12.08 -0.56 8.42
N HIS A 313 12.68 -0.09 9.53
CA HIS A 313 12.53 1.29 10.01
C HIS A 313 13.06 2.33 9.02
N HIS A 314 14.17 2.08 8.33
CA HIS A 314 14.69 2.93 7.26
C HIS A 314 13.71 3.06 6.10
N LEU A 315 13.18 1.94 5.59
CA LEU A 315 12.22 1.91 4.46
C LEU A 315 10.94 2.71 4.78
N ILE A 316 10.39 2.55 5.99
CA ILE A 316 9.17 3.25 6.39
C ILE A 316 9.42 4.73 6.69
N ARG A 317 10.55 5.10 7.32
CA ARG A 317 10.86 6.51 7.63
C ARG A 317 11.18 7.34 6.40
N THR A 318 11.88 6.77 5.42
CA THR A 318 12.21 7.49 4.17
C THR A 318 10.99 7.70 3.28
N SER A 319 10.03 6.77 3.27
CA SER A 319 8.78 6.89 2.52
C SER A 319 7.64 7.62 3.28
N GLY A 320 7.73 7.75 4.61
CA GLY A 320 6.65 8.22 5.49
C GLY A 320 5.56 7.16 5.73
N GLY A 321 5.92 5.88 5.60
CA GLY A 321 5.06 4.71 5.71
C GLY A 321 4.83 4.19 7.13
N GLU A 322 5.37 4.84 8.17
CA GLU A 322 5.34 4.31 9.54
C GLU A 322 3.91 4.09 10.06
N ALA A 323 3.03 5.06 9.79
CA ALA A 323 1.62 4.97 10.15
C ALA A 323 0.86 3.88 9.37
N VAL A 324 1.35 3.49 8.18
CA VAL A 324 0.81 2.35 7.41
C VAL A 324 1.22 1.05 8.10
N VAL A 325 2.51 0.87 8.37
CA VAL A 325 3.06 -0.38 8.93
C VAL A 325 2.63 -0.59 10.38
N SER A 326 2.62 0.45 11.23
CA SER A 326 2.03 0.37 12.57
C SER A 326 0.56 -0.08 12.50
N ARG A 327 -0.26 0.54 11.64
CA ARG A 327 -1.65 0.14 11.48
C ARG A 327 -1.79 -1.30 10.98
N ALA A 328 -0.95 -1.72 10.04
CA ALA A 328 -0.97 -3.06 9.46
C ALA A 328 -0.64 -4.14 10.50
N VAL A 329 0.45 -3.97 11.25
CA VAL A 329 0.89 -4.88 12.31
C VAL A 329 -0.15 -4.95 13.44
N ARG A 330 -0.63 -3.81 13.94
CA ARG A 330 -1.68 -3.78 14.98
C ARG A 330 -2.95 -4.50 14.52
N HIS A 331 -3.36 -4.30 13.27
CA HIS A 331 -4.55 -4.96 12.72
C HIS A 331 -4.32 -6.47 12.62
N ALA A 332 -3.17 -6.94 12.12
CA ALA A 332 -2.85 -8.37 12.09
C ALA A 332 -2.82 -9.01 13.49
N TRP A 333 -2.13 -8.39 14.46
CA TRP A 333 -2.06 -8.88 15.84
C TRP A 333 -3.43 -8.97 16.51
N HIS A 334 -4.27 -7.93 16.35
CA HIS A 334 -5.60 -7.88 16.92
C HIS A 334 -6.56 -8.91 16.28
N GLU A 335 -6.59 -8.95 14.95
CA GLU A 335 -7.55 -9.74 14.17
C GLU A 335 -7.22 -11.24 14.16
N LEU A 336 -5.97 -11.61 14.41
CA LEU A 336 -5.48 -12.99 14.55
C LEU A 336 -5.14 -13.35 16.02
N ARG A 337 -5.42 -12.43 16.95
CA ARG A 337 -5.26 -12.58 18.41
C ARG A 337 -3.88 -13.09 18.84
N ILE A 338 -2.83 -12.55 18.26
CA ILE A 338 -1.44 -12.96 18.53
C ILE A 338 -0.98 -12.33 19.85
N ALA A 339 -0.61 -13.17 20.82
CA ALA A 339 -0.07 -12.77 22.12
C ALA A 339 1.43 -12.47 22.09
N ASP A 340 2.17 -13.05 21.14
CA ASP A 340 3.63 -12.91 21.05
C ASP A 340 4.03 -11.44 20.81
N VAL A 341 4.83 -10.90 21.74
CA VAL A 341 5.31 -9.51 21.68
C VAL A 341 6.69 -9.49 21.03
N LEU A 342 6.70 -9.12 19.75
CA LEU A 342 7.93 -8.82 19.01
C LEU A 342 8.29 -7.34 19.21
N SER A 343 9.57 -6.99 19.09
CA SER A 343 10.00 -5.57 19.08
C SER A 343 9.22 -4.73 18.05
N LEU A 344 8.86 -5.34 16.92
CA LEU A 344 8.05 -4.75 15.86
C LEU A 344 6.58 -4.53 16.25
N SER A 345 5.94 -5.48 16.94
CA SER A 345 4.54 -5.31 17.39
C SER A 345 4.44 -4.38 18.60
N ALA A 346 5.42 -4.42 19.51
CA ALA A 346 5.57 -3.44 20.58
C ALA A 346 5.76 -2.02 20.04
N TRP A 347 6.65 -1.81 19.06
CA TRP A 347 6.79 -0.53 18.36
C TRP A 347 5.48 -0.09 17.71
N ALA A 348 4.79 -1.02 17.02
CA ALA A 348 3.56 -0.70 16.30
C ALA A 348 2.46 -0.20 17.24
N GLU A 349 2.29 -0.80 18.42
CA GLU A 349 1.31 -0.39 19.44
C GLU A 349 1.73 0.88 20.20
N ALA A 350 3.03 1.09 20.42
CA ALA A 350 3.57 2.32 20.99
C ALA A 350 3.48 3.52 20.01
N TYR A 351 3.43 3.26 18.71
CA TYR A 351 3.42 4.29 17.67
C TYR A 351 2.27 5.30 17.82
N ARG A 352 2.55 6.57 17.56
CA ARG A 352 1.57 7.67 17.62
C ARG A 352 1.57 8.43 16.30
N THR A 353 0.60 8.11 15.46
CA THR A 353 0.36 8.77 14.17
C THR A 353 0.17 10.27 14.35
N ASP A 354 1.01 11.08 13.70
CA ASP A 354 0.86 12.54 13.73
C ASP A 354 -0.34 13.02 12.86
N PRO A 355 -0.86 14.25 13.05
CA PRO A 355 -2.00 14.74 12.28
C PRO A 355 -1.79 14.83 10.77
N ARG A 356 -0.55 15.00 10.28
CA ARG A 356 -0.22 15.01 8.84
C ARG A 356 -0.26 13.58 8.28
N GLN A 357 0.36 12.62 8.96
CA GLN A 357 0.29 11.21 8.58
C GLN A 357 -1.15 10.67 8.63
N ALA A 358 -1.94 11.05 9.64
CA ALA A 358 -3.36 10.70 9.73
C ALA A 358 -4.16 11.29 8.55
N ALA A 359 -3.92 12.56 8.20
CA ALA A 359 -4.54 13.19 7.04
C ALA A 359 -4.10 12.55 5.70
N GLU A 360 -2.87 12.03 5.64
CA GLU A 360 -2.35 11.31 4.48
C GLU A 360 -2.95 9.90 4.36
N LEU A 361 -3.03 9.12 5.45
CA LEU A 361 -3.78 7.85 5.47
C LEU A 361 -5.26 8.04 5.09
N ALA A 362 -5.87 9.17 5.44
CA ALA A 362 -7.22 9.52 4.99
C ALA A 362 -7.32 9.83 3.47
N VAL A 363 -6.22 9.76 2.70
CA VAL A 363 -6.22 9.71 1.23
C VAL A 363 -6.38 8.27 0.71
N TYR A 364 -6.35 7.26 1.59
CA TYR A 364 -6.44 5.85 1.22
C TYR A 364 -7.69 5.12 1.71
N GLY A 365 -8.41 5.67 2.71
CA GLY A 365 -9.62 5.07 3.27
C GLY A 365 -10.78 4.87 2.28
N SER A 366 -11.79 4.12 2.74
CA SER A 366 -12.94 3.59 1.97
C SER A 366 -13.64 4.56 1.01
N HIS A 367 -13.76 5.84 1.35
CA HIS A 367 -14.42 6.85 0.53
C HIS A 367 -13.46 7.68 -0.35
N SER A 368 -12.20 7.24 -0.52
CA SER A 368 -11.21 8.01 -1.28
C SER A 368 -11.31 7.80 -2.79
N SER A 369 -11.67 8.86 -3.51
CA SER A 369 -11.70 8.86 -4.96
C SER A 369 -10.29 8.92 -5.60
N TYR A 370 -10.17 8.41 -6.83
CA TYR A 370 -8.97 8.58 -7.66
C TYR A 370 -8.50 10.04 -7.69
N ALA A 371 -9.42 11.00 -7.87
CA ALA A 371 -9.11 12.42 -7.86
C ALA A 371 -8.50 12.93 -6.53
N ARG A 372 -8.94 12.40 -5.37
CA ARG A 372 -8.34 12.72 -4.06
C ARG A 372 -6.90 12.21 -3.98
N LYS A 373 -6.64 10.97 -4.43
CA LYS A 373 -5.29 10.39 -4.53
C LYS A 373 -4.42 11.22 -5.48
N SER A 374 -4.91 11.56 -6.68
CA SER A 374 -4.20 12.41 -7.66
C SER A 374 -3.81 13.79 -7.13
N VAL A 375 -4.73 14.50 -6.46
CA VAL A 375 -4.45 15.83 -5.88
C VAL A 375 -3.42 15.75 -4.75
N ALA A 376 -3.38 14.63 -4.02
CA ALA A 376 -2.34 14.39 -3.03
C ALA A 376 -0.98 14.09 -3.72
N SER A 377 -0.94 13.24 -4.76
CA SER A 377 0.28 12.98 -5.55
C SER A 377 0.95 14.27 -6.01
N ILE A 378 0.19 15.20 -6.61
CA ILE A 378 0.72 16.48 -7.12
C ILE A 378 1.44 17.29 -6.03
N ARG A 379 1.01 17.20 -4.77
CA ARG A 379 1.66 17.90 -3.65
C ARG A 379 2.95 17.21 -3.20
N ALA A 380 3.04 15.89 -3.37
CA ALA A 380 4.19 15.08 -3.00
C ALA A 380 5.27 14.99 -4.09
N LEU A 381 4.93 15.23 -5.35
CA LEU A 381 5.90 15.20 -6.46
C LEU A 381 7.03 16.22 -6.22
N PRO A 382 8.31 15.81 -6.41
CA PRO A 382 9.46 16.61 -6.00
C PRO A 382 9.67 17.85 -6.88
N THR A 383 9.56 17.72 -8.20
CA THR A 383 9.84 18.82 -9.13
C THR A 383 8.56 19.52 -9.61
N TRP A 384 8.67 20.81 -9.96
CA TRP A 384 7.57 21.55 -10.59
C TRP A 384 7.21 20.98 -11.97
N HIS A 385 8.19 20.41 -12.69
CA HIS A 385 8.01 19.80 -13.99
C HIS A 385 7.16 18.52 -13.91
N ASP A 386 7.38 17.68 -12.90
CA ASP A 386 6.54 16.50 -12.64
C ASP A 386 5.11 16.90 -12.29
N ARG A 387 4.95 17.94 -11.45
CA ARG A 387 3.63 18.49 -11.10
C ARG A 387 2.89 18.98 -12.35
N ALA A 388 3.57 19.71 -13.22
CA ALA A 388 3.00 20.18 -14.49
C ALA A 388 2.66 19.01 -15.42
N SER A 389 3.56 18.03 -15.58
CA SER A 389 3.36 16.81 -16.38
C SER A 389 2.13 16.02 -15.91
N PHE A 390 2.03 15.79 -14.60
CA PHE A 390 0.93 15.05 -13.98
C PHE A 390 -0.41 15.80 -14.14
N VAL A 391 -0.44 17.11 -13.89
CA VAL A 391 -1.64 17.93 -14.09
C VAL A 391 -2.07 17.94 -15.56
N HIS A 392 -1.12 18.14 -16.48
CA HIS A 392 -1.38 18.13 -17.92
C HIS A 392 -2.05 16.82 -18.36
N ALA A 393 -1.50 15.67 -17.95
CA ALA A 393 -2.07 14.37 -18.29
C ALA A 393 -3.49 14.12 -17.73
N LEU A 394 -3.84 14.73 -16.59
CA LEU A 394 -5.19 14.61 -16.03
C LEU A 394 -6.19 15.65 -16.56
N VAL A 395 -5.74 16.82 -17.02
CA VAL A 395 -6.60 17.85 -17.62
C VAL A 395 -6.84 17.60 -19.11
N LEU A 396 -5.79 17.21 -19.83
CA LEU A 396 -5.79 16.91 -21.27
C LEU A 396 -5.37 15.45 -21.51
N PRO A 397 -6.18 14.46 -21.06
CA PRO A 397 -5.92 13.06 -21.36
C PRO A 397 -6.16 12.76 -22.85
N ASP A 398 -5.58 11.67 -23.34
CA ASP A 398 -5.84 11.21 -24.70
C ASP A 398 -7.25 10.61 -24.87
N ARG A 399 -7.73 10.57 -26.12
CA ARG A 399 -9.12 10.19 -26.44
C ARG A 399 -9.49 8.77 -25.99
N SER A 400 -8.56 7.83 -26.09
CA SER A 400 -8.68 6.46 -25.60
C SER A 400 -8.98 6.40 -24.09
N TYR A 401 -8.35 7.27 -23.30
CA TYR A 401 -8.61 7.36 -21.87
C TYR A 401 -10.01 7.85 -21.54
N LEU A 402 -10.54 8.82 -22.30
CA LEU A 402 -11.88 9.36 -22.06
C LEU A 402 -12.98 8.33 -22.31
N GLY A 403 -12.91 7.59 -23.42
CA GLY A 403 -13.92 6.61 -23.83
C GLY A 403 -14.23 5.53 -22.79
N THR A 404 -13.27 5.22 -21.91
CA THR A 404 -13.41 4.19 -20.87
C THR A 404 -13.92 4.68 -19.51
N ARG A 405 -14.03 6.00 -19.27
CA ARG A 405 -14.27 6.51 -17.91
C ARG A 405 -15.24 7.70 -17.78
N HIS A 406 -15.37 8.57 -18.78
CA HIS A 406 -16.23 9.77 -18.70
C HIS A 406 -16.77 10.22 -20.06
N SER A 407 -17.94 10.86 -20.07
CA SER A 407 -18.54 11.53 -21.25
C SER A 407 -17.80 12.81 -21.67
N GLY A 408 -16.55 12.65 -22.12
CA GLY A 408 -15.72 13.69 -22.73
C GLY A 408 -15.04 14.68 -21.79
N HIS A 409 -14.21 15.56 -22.37
CA HIS A 409 -13.41 16.55 -21.64
C HIS A 409 -14.24 17.47 -20.73
N LEU A 410 -15.41 17.92 -21.23
CA LEU A 410 -16.31 18.83 -20.50
C LEU A 410 -16.97 18.17 -19.26
N GLY A 411 -17.29 16.87 -19.35
CA GLY A 411 -17.82 16.10 -18.21
C GLY A 411 -16.79 16.00 -17.07
N ARG A 412 -15.52 15.76 -17.41
CA ARG A 412 -14.42 15.70 -16.42
C ARG A 412 -14.12 17.06 -15.78
N LEU A 413 -14.10 18.14 -16.58
CA LEU A 413 -13.93 19.51 -16.06
C LEU A 413 -15.05 19.90 -15.10
N ARG A 414 -16.32 19.60 -15.42
CA ARG A 414 -17.46 19.83 -14.51
C ARG A 414 -17.32 19.04 -13.21
N THR A 415 -16.95 17.77 -13.27
CA THR A 415 -16.74 16.93 -12.07
C THR A 415 -15.58 17.44 -11.21
N GLY A 416 -14.45 17.81 -11.82
CA GLY A 416 -13.30 18.39 -11.09
C GLY A 416 -13.61 19.75 -10.44
N LEU A 417 -14.36 20.62 -11.13
CA LEU A 417 -14.81 21.91 -10.61
C LEU A 417 -15.88 21.76 -9.51
N ALA A 418 -16.76 20.75 -9.59
CA ALA A 418 -17.71 20.43 -8.52
C ALA A 418 -17.01 19.93 -7.26
N GLN A 419 -16.07 18.99 -7.40
CA GLN A 419 -15.29 18.44 -6.28
C GLN A 419 -14.38 19.49 -5.63
N THR A 420 -13.91 20.49 -6.38
CA THR A 420 -13.15 21.62 -5.81
C THR A 420 -14.03 22.73 -5.25
N ARG A 421 -15.25 22.96 -5.77
CA ARG A 421 -16.22 23.89 -5.15
C ARG A 421 -16.73 23.41 -3.79
N ASN A 422 -16.91 22.10 -3.59
CA ASN A 422 -17.30 21.56 -2.27
C ASN A 422 -16.24 21.79 -1.18
N ARG A 423 -14.98 22.09 -1.51
CA ARG A 423 -13.97 22.55 -0.52
C ARG A 423 -14.22 23.96 0.02
N ARG A 424 -15.02 24.81 -0.63
CA ARG A 424 -15.29 26.19 -0.20
C ARG A 424 -16.59 26.37 0.60
N ARG A 425 -17.33 25.29 0.88
CA ARG A 425 -18.54 25.28 1.72
C ARG A 425 -18.37 24.48 3.02
N ALA A 426 -17.17 23.97 3.30
CA ALA A 426 -16.83 23.13 4.44
C ALA A 426 -15.57 23.63 5.19
N THR A 427 -15.43 24.95 5.25
CA THR A 427 -14.50 25.70 6.12
C THR A 427 -15.32 26.55 7.06
#